data_AF-A0A965Z9R0-F1
#
_entry.id   AF-A0A965Z9R0-F1
#
_cell.length_a   1.000
_cell.length_b   1.000
_cell.length_c   1.000
_cell.angle_alpha   90.00
_cell.angle_beta   90.00
_cell.angle_gamma   90.00
#
_symmetry.space_group_name_H-M   'P 1'
#
loop_
_entity.id
_entity.type
_entity.pdbx_description
1 polymer ?
#
loop_
_entity_poly.entity_id
_entity_poly.type
_entity_poly.pdbx_seq_one_letter_code
_entity_poly.pdbx_strand_id
1 'polypeptide(L)' 'MIHISRIMLVMERKEAGQPVPFDFKAVKKNGEIIEGKNCILLSSFNQNQTLNIKFPNGQIRKLHRIGLMELNGQEVFI' A
#
# COMPACT_ATOMS: atom_id res chain seq x y z
N MET A 1 6.45 -9.76 -21.38
CA MET A 1 7.21 -9.60 -20.13
C MET A 1 6.25 -9.04 -19.08
N ILE A 2 6.01 -9.77 -17.99
CA ILE A 2 5.14 -9.29 -16.89
C ILE A 2 6.06 -8.66 -15.84
N HIS A 3 5.91 -7.37 -15.59
CA HIS A 3 6.66 -6.67 -14.53
C HIS A 3 5.73 -6.45 -13.33
N ILE A 4 6.07 -7.07 -12.20
CA ILE A 4 5.36 -6.88 -10.93
C ILE A 4 6.25 -5.99 -10.05
N SER A 5 5.76 -4.81 -9.70
CA SER A 5 6.46 -3.89 -8.80
C SER A 5 6.67 -4.54 -7.42
N ARG A 6 7.84 -4.34 -6.81
CA ARG A 6 8.14 -4.78 -5.44
C ARG A 6 7.09 -4.32 -4.42
N ILE A 7 6.48 -3.16 -4.64
CA ILE A 7 5.38 -2.62 -3.83
C ILE A 7 4.24 -3.64 -3.73
N MET A 8 3.83 -4.18 -4.88
CA MET A 8 2.71 -5.13 -4.95
C MET A 8 3.07 -6.45 -4.28
N LEU A 9 4.32 -6.92 -4.42
CA LEU A 9 4.78 -8.14 -3.74
C LEU A 9 4.71 -8.02 -2.21
N VAL A 10 4.98 -6.83 -1.66
CA VAL A 10 4.88 -6.58 -0.21
C VAL A 10 3.42 -6.49 0.21
N MET A 11 2.62 -5.67 -0.48
CA MET A 11 1.24 -5.40 -0.05
C MET A 11 0.28 -6.56 -0.29
N GLU A 12 0.48 -7.37 -1.33
CA GLU A 12 -0.36 -8.55 -1.64
C GLU A 12 0.09 -9.81 -0.91
N ARG A 13 1.15 -9.73 -0.08
CA ARG A 13 1.70 -10.86 0.66
C ARG A 13 0.64 -11.48 1.58
N LYS A 14 0.56 -12.81 1.54
CA LYS A 14 -0.30 -13.61 2.42
C LYS A 14 0.53 -14.70 3.11
N GLU A 15 0.22 -14.96 4.37
CA GLU A 15 0.76 -16.07 5.16
C GLU A 15 -0.41 -16.94 5.63
N ALA A 16 -0.35 -18.24 5.38
CA ALA A 16 -1.45 -19.17 5.65
C ALA A 16 -2.82 -18.70 5.09
N GLY A 17 -2.80 -18.01 3.94
CA GLY A 17 -3.99 -17.46 3.30
C GLY A 17 -4.49 -16.13 3.88
N GLN A 18 -3.91 -15.66 4.98
CA GLN A 18 -4.25 -14.38 5.61
C GLN A 18 -3.36 -13.25 5.09
N PRO A 19 -3.91 -12.05 4.86
CA PRO A 19 -3.10 -10.89 4.49
C PRO A 19 -2.05 -10.57 5.56
N VAL A 20 -0.82 -10.31 5.13
CA VAL A 20 0.24 -9.84 6.02
C VAL A 20 0.12 -8.32 6.16
N PRO A 21 0.02 -7.78 7.38
CA PRO A 21 -0.01 -6.35 7.57
C PRO A 21 1.32 -5.68 7.16
N PHE A 22 1.23 -4.42 6.74
CA PHE A 22 2.38 -3.60 6.40
C PHE A 22 2.21 -2.16 6.88
N ASP A 23 3.34 -1.49 7.03
CA ASP A 23 3.42 -0.06 7.29
C ASP A 23 3.72 0.67 5.98
N PHE A 24 3.19 1.88 5.82
CA PHE A 24 3.50 2.72 4.68
C PHE A 24 3.58 4.19 5.06
N LYS A 25 4.34 4.94 4.27
CA LYS A 25 4.21 6.40 4.18
C LYS A 25 3.83 6.79 2.77
N ALA A 26 2.87 7.70 2.64
CA ALA A 26 2.44 8.23 1.37
C ALA A 26 2.36 9.75 1.41
N VAL A 27 2.59 10.38 0.27
CA VAL A 27 2.37 11.82 0.09
C VAL A 27 1.03 12.04 -0.60
N LYS A 28 0.23 12.92 -0.03
CA LYS A 28 -1.00 13.41 -0.65
C LYS A 28 -0.65 14.43 -1.73
N LYS A 29 -1.60 14.72 -2.63
CA LYS A 29 -1.43 15.74 -3.68
C LYS A 29 -1.11 17.15 -3.13
N ASN A 30 -1.51 17.44 -1.90
CA ASN A 30 -1.23 18.71 -1.22
C ASN A 30 0.14 18.74 -0.49
N GLY A 31 0.97 17.70 -0.65
CA GLY A 31 2.27 17.58 0.02
C GLY A 31 2.21 17.05 1.45
N GLU A 32 1.01 16.81 1.99
CA GLU A 32 0.88 16.24 3.34
C GLU A 32 1.30 14.77 3.35
N ILE A 33 2.12 14.39 4.33
CA ILE A 33 2.51 13.00 4.55
C ILE A 33 1.46 12.32 5.41
N ILE A 34 1.00 11.16 4.95
CA ILE A 34 0.16 10.23 5.71
C ILE A 34 0.95 8.96 5.98
N GLU A 35 0.86 8.49 7.22
CA GLU A 35 1.41 7.21 7.64
C GLU A 35 0.26 6.24 7.93
N GLY A 36 0.42 5.00 7.49
CA GLY A 36 -0.40 3.88 7.91
C GLY A 36 0.46 2.84 8.60
N LYS A 37 0.02 2.39 9.78
CA LYS A 37 0.68 1.34 10.55
C LYS A 37 -0.22 0.12 10.65
N ASN A 38 0.36 -1.06 10.52
CA ASN A 38 -0.33 -2.36 10.61
C ASN A 38 -1.55 -2.43 9.68
N CYS A 39 -1.39 -1.92 8.45
CA CYS A 39 -2.44 -1.82 7.45
C CYS A 39 -2.51 -3.09 6.61
N ILE A 40 -3.70 -3.38 6.06
CA ILE A 40 -3.93 -4.53 5.18
C ILE A 40 -4.42 -4.05 3.82
N LEU A 41 -3.88 -4.60 2.74
CA LEU A 41 -4.40 -4.39 1.39
C LEU A 41 -5.63 -5.28 1.18
N LEU A 42 -6.76 -4.66 0.87
CA LEU A 42 -8.00 -5.38 0.53
C LEU A 42 -8.07 -5.70 -0.97
N SER A 43 -7.71 -4.72 -1.80
CA SER A 43 -7.70 -4.88 -3.26
C SER A 43 -6.79 -3.87 -3.94
N SER A 44 -6.27 -4.26 -5.09
CA SER A 44 -5.45 -3.44 -5.98
C SER A 44 -6.12 -3.37 -7.36
N PHE A 45 -6.11 -2.18 -7.97
CA PHE A 45 -6.62 -1.95 -9.32
C PHE A 45 -5.50 -1.35 -10.17
N ASN A 46 -4.90 -2.18 -11.02
CA ASN A 46 -3.72 -1.81 -11.80
C ASN A 46 -4.00 -0.71 -12.83
N GLN A 47 -5.18 -0.71 -13.48
CA GLN A 47 -5.51 0.25 -14.53
C GLN A 47 -5.51 1.71 -14.02
N ASN A 48 -6.01 1.93 -12.80
CA ASN A 48 -6.05 3.26 -12.17
C ASN A 48 -4.97 3.47 -11.10
N GLN A 49 -4.10 2.46 -10.92
CA GLN A 49 -3.11 2.40 -9.85
C GLN A 49 -3.69 2.72 -8.47
N THR A 50 -4.90 2.25 -8.18
CA THR A 50 -5.59 2.50 -6.90
C THR A 50 -5.55 1.30 -5.98
N LEU A 51 -5.44 1.55 -4.69
CA LEU A 51 -5.35 0.56 -3.63
C LEU A 51 -6.43 0.83 -2.59
N ASN A 52 -7.11 -0.21 -2.12
CA ASN A 52 -7.99 -0.11 -0.95
C ASN A 52 -7.26 -0.67 0.26
N ILE A 53 -6.95 0.18 1.22
CA ILE A 53 -6.18 -0.17 2.41
C ILE A 53 -7.08 -0.07 3.64
N LYS A 54 -7.09 -1.12 4.45
CA LYS A 54 -7.77 -1.17 5.75
C LYS A 54 -6.78 -0.83 6.86
N PHE A 55 -7.14 0.14 7.68
CA PHE A 55 -6.42 0.53 8.89
C PHE A 55 -6.84 -0.32 10.10
N PRO A 56 -6.02 -0.40 11.16
CA PRO A 56 -6.35 -1.17 12.38
C PRO A 56 -7.66 -0.75 13.05
N ASN A 57 -8.03 0.52 12.96
CA ASN A 57 -9.28 1.05 13.48
C ASN A 57 -10.52 0.68 12.62
N GLY A 58 -10.35 -0.17 11.61
CA GLY A 58 -11.41 -0.58 10.69
C GLY A 58 -11.67 0.40 9.55
N GLN A 59 -11.06 1.58 9.53
CA GLN A 59 -11.22 2.55 8.46
C GLN A 59 -10.65 2.00 7.15
N ILE A 60 -11.39 2.14 6.06
CA ILE A 60 -10.92 1.82 4.71
C ILE A 60 -10.63 3.12 3.98
N ARG A 61 -9.44 3.25 3.39
CA ARG A 61 -9.08 4.38 2.55
C ARG A 61 -8.61 3.91 1.18
N LYS A 62 -9.01 4.67 0.17
CA LYS A 62 -8.52 4.52 -1.20
C LYS A 62 -7.29 5.39 -1.40
N LEU A 63 -6.21 4.81 -1.91
CA LEU A 63 -4.94 5.48 -2.16
C LEU A 63 -4.49 5.25 -3.60
N HIS A 64 -3.72 6.19 -4.15
CA HIS A 64 -3.02 5.99 -5.42
C HIS A 64 -1.62 5.47 -5.14
N ARG A 65 -1.19 4.43 -5.88
CA ARG A 65 0.12 3.78 -5.73
C ARG A 65 1.28 4.75 -5.93
N ILE A 66 1.14 5.72 -6.84
CA ILE A 66 2.15 6.75 -7.11
C ILE A 66 2.43 7.67 -5.90
N GLY A 67 1.57 7.66 -4.89
CA GLY A 67 1.80 8.42 -3.66
C GLY A 67 2.65 7.68 -2.62
N LEU A 68 2.93 6.37 -2.79
CA LEU A 68 3.67 5.58 -1.81
C LEU A 68 5.17 5.88 -1.88
N MET A 69 5.74 6.34 -0.77
CA MET A 69 7.15 6.69 -0.65
C MET A 69 7.94 5.63 0.14
N GLU A 70 7.30 5.01 1.13
CA GLU A 70 7.90 3.97 1.95
C GLU A 70 6.93 2.80 2.17
N LEU A 71 7.49 1.59 2.26
CA LEU A 71 6.80 0.37 2.71
C LEU A 71 7.68 -0.37 3.72
N ASN A 72 7.14 -0.68 4.90
CA ASN A 72 7.84 -1.35 6.00
C ASN A 72 9.20 -0.72 6.33
N GLY A 73 9.28 0.61 6.29
CA GLY A 73 10.51 1.38 6.53
C GLY A 73 11.53 1.36 5.41
N GLN A 74 11.21 0.79 4.24
CA GLN A 74 12.05 0.83 3.05
C GLN A 74 11.49 1.88 2.06
N GLU A 75 12.36 2.78 1.60
CA GLU A 75 12.01 3.70 0.52
C GLU A 75 11.70 2.93 -0.76
N VAL A 76 10.68 3.44 -1.45
CA VAL A 76 10.15 2.86 -2.67
C VAL A 76 10.37 3.88 -3.80
N PHE A 77 11.26 3.55 -4.73
CA PHE A 77 11.39 4.29 -5.98
C PHE A 77 10.30 3.82 -6.95
N ILE A 78 9.48 4.77 -7.43
CA ILE A 78 8.38 4.53 -8.36
C ILE A 78 8.85 4.68 -9.80
#